data_AF-A0A8T7K5U3-F1
#
_entry.id   AF-A0A8T7K5U3-F1
#
_cell.length_a   1.000
_cell.length_b   1.000
_cell.length_c   1.000
_cell.angle_alpha   90.00
_cell.angle_beta   90.00
_cell.angle_gamma   90.00
#
_symmetry.space_group_name_H-M   'P 1'
#
loop_
_entity.id
_entity.type
_entity.pdbx_description
1 polymer ?
#
loop_
_entity_poly.entity_id
_entity_poly.type
_entity_poly.pdbx_seq_one_letter_code
_entity_poly.pdbx_strand_id
1 'polypeptide(L)'
;MKRLSFFVFILIAVSLARAQDDCPALVEQALAQVGELCANLERNVACYGNTLINATDWQQTELENFAQTGDLTSIADIATLATAALSSAAGVWGIAVLSLQASLPDSLPGQNVTFVIFGDVQIESENTPETQTSEAAAFNAPMQAFRFVSGLGQPECAEAPRAGILVQAPQNLVVSLMVNGLRVDVGSTALLIAEQFDELEVFTFEGQVGLTSPEASPDASAPEGTFRPDTSAAAGFRIAGRAGERPAQPEPFAPGEFSNLPFAALPRRLQIPPFGELPTLEPITSGTVVTLSVPGNAADWVDSGVRLQPRDVFTVLATGEVSIWPTCQLTCDSSARILRYDCTQLCPNITAGPNGSLPIDGIVPESVPFFVLPGANMVALLARIGAEGTPFVVGAYATFVSAESGMLQFRVNEDTRFLGDETGAFDITLAVFGATP
;
A
#
# COMPACT_ATOMS: atom_id res chain seq x y z
N MET A 1 -41.59 -69.98 38.05
CA MET A 1 -42.05 -68.73 37.38
C MET A 1 -41.81 -67.59 38.36
N LYS A 2 -41.00 -66.55 38.17
CA LYS A 2 -40.28 -65.94 37.04
C LYS A 2 -38.97 -65.39 37.61
N ARG A 3 -37.82 -65.62 36.96
CA ARG A 3 -36.56 -64.92 37.28
C ARG A 3 -36.58 -63.59 36.53
N LEU A 4 -36.55 -62.49 37.26
CA LEU A 4 -36.57 -61.12 36.73
C LEU A 4 -35.13 -60.74 36.38
N SER A 5 -34.76 -60.80 35.11
CA SER A 5 -33.47 -60.29 34.61
C SER A 5 -33.44 -58.77 34.72
N PHE A 6 -32.52 -58.26 35.53
CA PHE A 6 -32.23 -56.82 35.61
C PHE A 6 -31.23 -56.48 34.50
N PHE A 7 -31.72 -55.93 33.39
CA PHE A 7 -30.91 -55.43 32.29
C PHE A 7 -30.35 -54.06 32.68
N VAL A 8 -29.06 -54.00 33.00
CA VAL A 8 -28.34 -52.73 33.23
C VAL A 8 -28.07 -52.09 31.87
N PHE A 9 -28.81 -51.02 31.56
CA PHE A 9 -28.60 -50.19 30.38
C PHE A 9 -27.42 -49.25 30.67
N ILE A 10 -26.23 -49.59 30.15
CA ILE A 10 -25.06 -48.69 30.19
C ILE A 10 -25.34 -47.57 29.17
N LEU A 11 -25.66 -46.38 29.69
CA LEU A 11 -25.70 -45.13 28.95
C LEU A 11 -24.26 -44.74 28.58
N ILE A 12 -23.87 -45.03 27.34
CA ILE A 12 -22.65 -44.49 26.73
C ILE A 12 -22.91 -43.00 26.49
N ALA A 13 -22.43 -42.15 27.39
CA ALA A 13 -22.33 -40.72 27.15
C ALA A 13 -21.23 -40.52 26.10
N VAL A 14 -21.63 -40.46 24.83
CA VAL A 14 -20.75 -39.98 23.76
C VAL A 14 -20.58 -38.49 23.98
N SER A 15 -19.51 -38.10 24.66
CA SER A 15 -19.03 -36.73 24.65
C SER A 15 -18.68 -36.39 23.21
N LEU A 16 -19.53 -35.59 22.57
CA LEU A 16 -19.22 -34.88 21.35
C LEU A 16 -18.08 -33.91 21.68
N ALA A 17 -16.84 -34.37 21.57
CA ALA A 17 -15.71 -33.47 21.44
C ALA A 17 -15.95 -32.70 20.14
N ARG A 18 -16.30 -31.41 20.27
CA ARG A 18 -16.20 -30.52 19.11
C ARG A 18 -14.72 -30.49 18.75
N ALA A 19 -14.39 -30.75 17.49
CA ALA A 19 -13.06 -30.42 16.99
C ALA A 19 -12.77 -28.97 17.42
N GLN A 20 -11.70 -28.75 18.16
CA GLN A 20 -11.25 -27.40 18.46
C GLN A 20 -10.81 -26.83 17.10
N ASP A 21 -11.39 -25.71 16.68
CA ASP A 21 -10.86 -24.95 15.57
C ASP A 21 -9.51 -24.40 16.04
N ASP A 22 -8.43 -25.12 15.71
CA ASP A 22 -7.06 -24.78 16.15
C ASP A 22 -6.44 -23.66 15.31
N CYS A 23 -7.13 -23.20 14.25
CA CYS A 23 -6.63 -22.18 13.33
C CYS A 23 -6.34 -20.82 14.01
N PRO A 24 -7.23 -20.22 14.81
CA PRO A 24 -6.91 -18.98 15.52
C PRO A 24 -5.65 -19.10 16.38
N ALA A 25 -5.52 -20.21 17.14
CA ALA A 25 -4.35 -20.45 17.98
C ALA A 25 -3.07 -20.63 17.16
N LEU A 26 -3.14 -21.33 16.02
CA LEU A 26 -2.03 -21.50 15.09
C LEU A 26 -1.55 -20.15 14.53
N VAL A 27 -2.48 -19.31 14.07
CA VAL A 27 -2.19 -17.97 13.53
C VAL A 27 -1.57 -17.08 14.61
N GLU A 28 -2.18 -17.00 15.79
CA GLU A 28 -1.67 -16.20 16.91
C GLU A 28 -0.27 -16.64 17.34
N GLN A 29 -0.04 -17.94 17.48
CA GLN A 29 1.26 -18.48 17.86
C GLN A 29 2.34 -18.20 16.80
N ALA A 30 2.03 -18.42 15.52
CA ALA A 30 2.96 -18.18 14.43
C ALA A 30 3.37 -16.70 14.37
N LEU A 31 2.43 -15.76 14.47
CA LEU A 31 2.72 -14.33 14.42
C LEU A 31 3.50 -13.83 15.64
N ALA A 32 3.19 -14.35 16.83
CA ALA A 32 3.97 -14.06 18.02
C ALA A 32 5.43 -14.54 17.87
N GLN A 33 5.61 -15.75 17.33
CA GLN A 33 6.94 -16.33 17.10
C GLN A 33 7.75 -15.55 16.07
N VAL A 34 7.14 -15.20 14.92
CA VAL A 34 7.79 -14.38 13.89
C VAL A 34 8.19 -13.02 14.46
N GLY A 35 7.28 -12.38 15.20
CA GLY A 35 7.52 -11.08 15.83
C GLY A 35 8.64 -11.11 16.87
N GLU A 36 8.91 -12.25 17.51
CA GLU A 36 10.03 -12.40 18.45
C GLU A 36 11.36 -12.71 17.73
N LEU A 37 11.36 -13.70 16.84
CA LEU A 37 12.59 -14.22 16.23
C LEU A 37 13.12 -13.34 15.10
N CYS A 38 12.24 -12.64 14.38
CA CYS A 38 12.59 -11.82 13.23
C CYS A 38 12.50 -10.30 13.48
N ALA A 39 12.38 -9.83 14.73
CA ALA A 39 12.18 -8.40 15.04
C ALA A 39 13.36 -7.48 14.68
N ASN A 40 14.60 -7.99 14.71
CA ASN A 40 15.81 -7.16 14.61
C ASN A 40 16.78 -7.71 13.58
N LEU A 41 16.28 -7.97 12.37
CA LEU A 41 17.12 -8.47 11.29
C LEU A 41 18.15 -7.43 10.86
N GLU A 42 19.37 -7.92 10.63
CA GLU A 42 20.41 -7.13 9.97
C GLU A 42 20.04 -6.89 8.49
N ARG A 43 20.91 -6.16 7.79
CA ARG A 43 20.73 -5.87 6.36
C ARG A 43 20.99 -7.12 5.52
N ASN A 44 20.18 -7.31 4.50
CA ASN A 44 20.26 -8.40 3.53
C ASN A 44 20.19 -9.79 4.18
N VAL A 45 19.33 -9.92 5.20
CA VAL A 45 19.11 -11.17 5.94
C VAL A 45 17.67 -11.66 5.75
N ALA A 46 17.53 -12.94 5.44
CA ALA A 46 16.27 -13.67 5.50
C ALA A 46 16.17 -14.42 6.84
N CYS A 47 14.97 -14.43 7.42
CA CYS A 47 14.62 -15.11 8.65
C CYS A 47 13.57 -16.18 8.37
N TYR A 48 13.84 -17.39 8.85
CA TYR A 48 12.89 -18.49 8.83
C TYR A 48 11.87 -18.23 9.94
N GLY A 49 10.78 -17.54 9.61
CA GLY A 49 9.84 -17.04 10.62
C GLY A 49 8.92 -18.11 11.19
N ASN A 50 8.42 -19.03 10.37
CA ASN A 50 7.58 -20.14 10.80
C ASN A 50 7.71 -21.36 9.87
N THR A 51 7.18 -22.51 10.29
CA THR A 51 7.34 -23.84 9.66
C THR A 51 7.03 -23.92 8.16
N LEU A 52 7.78 -24.77 7.44
CA LEU A 52 7.65 -25.10 6.02
C LEU A 52 8.01 -23.94 5.07
N ILE A 53 9.25 -23.49 5.19
CA ILE A 53 9.92 -22.64 4.22
C ILE A 53 11.04 -23.46 3.59
N ASN A 54 11.09 -23.49 2.26
CA ASN A 54 12.16 -24.13 1.51
C ASN A 54 12.89 -23.04 0.72
N ALA A 55 14.22 -23.02 0.80
CA ALA A 55 15.05 -22.10 0.03
C ALA A 55 16.18 -22.86 -0.67
N THR A 56 16.53 -22.43 -1.88
CA THR A 56 17.64 -23.00 -2.64
C THR A 56 18.68 -21.95 -2.99
N ASP A 57 19.92 -22.40 -3.15
CA ASP A 57 21.02 -21.63 -3.72
C ASP A 57 20.93 -21.53 -5.26
N TRP A 58 21.89 -20.82 -5.85
CA TRP A 58 22.00 -20.62 -7.29
C TRP A 58 22.38 -21.90 -8.07
N GLN A 59 22.74 -22.97 -7.38
CA GLN A 59 22.93 -24.32 -7.94
C GLN A 59 21.70 -25.21 -7.75
N GLN A 60 20.58 -24.65 -7.27
CA GLN A 60 19.34 -25.35 -6.96
C GLN A 60 19.49 -26.39 -5.84
N THR A 61 20.44 -26.16 -4.93
CA THR A 61 20.65 -26.99 -3.72
C THR A 61 19.93 -26.34 -2.55
N GLU A 62 19.26 -27.15 -1.73
CA GLU A 62 18.57 -26.67 -0.52
C GLU A 62 19.56 -26.05 0.48
N LEU A 63 19.18 -24.92 1.07
CA LEU A 63 19.98 -24.23 2.08
C LEU A 63 19.83 -24.94 3.44
N GLU A 64 20.72 -25.89 3.74
CA GLU A 64 20.68 -26.70 4.96
C GLU A 64 20.72 -25.86 6.27
N ASN A 65 21.26 -24.64 6.22
CA ASN A 65 21.35 -23.70 7.34
C ASN A 65 20.11 -22.79 7.48
N PHE A 66 19.07 -23.02 6.67
CA PHE A 66 17.82 -22.27 6.66
C PHE A 66 16.64 -23.23 6.63
N ALA A 67 16.53 -24.06 7.67
CA ALA A 67 15.63 -25.22 7.69
C ALA A 67 14.68 -25.25 8.90
N GLN A 68 14.90 -24.41 9.91
CA GLN A 68 14.06 -24.36 11.10
C GLN A 68 13.79 -22.93 11.56
N THR A 69 12.74 -22.76 12.36
CA THR A 69 12.31 -21.46 12.87
C THR A 69 13.41 -20.73 13.64
N GLY A 70 13.65 -19.47 13.26
CA GLY A 70 14.70 -18.61 13.80
C GLY A 70 16.03 -18.67 13.05
N ASP A 71 16.21 -19.60 12.11
CA ASP A 71 17.40 -19.62 11.25
C ASP A 71 17.48 -18.33 10.43
N LEU A 72 18.71 -17.84 10.26
CA LEU A 72 19.03 -16.67 9.47
C LEU A 72 19.97 -17.06 8.33
N THR A 73 19.74 -16.51 7.14
CA THR A 73 20.65 -16.65 6.00
C THR A 73 20.78 -15.34 5.22
N SER A 74 21.84 -15.23 4.44
CA SER A 74 22.03 -14.10 3.52
C SER A 74 21.01 -14.18 2.39
N ILE A 75 20.33 -13.06 2.09
CA ILE A 75 19.42 -12.98 0.95
C ILE A 75 20.16 -13.19 -0.38
N ALA A 76 21.44 -12.82 -0.44
CA ALA A 76 22.26 -13.00 -1.65
C ALA A 76 22.46 -14.47 -2.04
N ASP A 77 22.36 -15.38 -1.06
CA ASP A 77 22.55 -16.81 -1.27
C ASP A 77 21.25 -17.49 -1.72
N ILE A 78 20.10 -16.81 -1.65
CA ILE A 78 18.79 -17.34 -2.00
C ILE A 78 18.51 -17.09 -3.49
N ALA A 79 18.42 -18.18 -4.27
CA ALA A 79 17.91 -18.14 -5.63
C ALA A 79 16.39 -18.31 -5.66
N THR A 80 15.86 -19.28 -4.90
CA THR A 80 14.42 -19.48 -4.76
C THR A 80 14.01 -19.59 -3.30
N LEU A 81 12.80 -19.14 -2.99
CA LEU A 81 12.19 -19.29 -1.67
C LEU A 81 10.71 -19.63 -1.84
N ALA A 82 10.27 -20.68 -1.17
CA ALA A 82 8.88 -21.12 -1.15
C ALA A 82 8.36 -21.24 0.28
N THR A 83 7.18 -20.69 0.54
CA THR A 83 6.45 -20.81 1.82
C THR A 83 5.19 -21.65 1.62
N ALA A 84 4.75 -22.36 2.67
CA ALA A 84 3.54 -23.18 2.60
C ALA A 84 2.26 -22.43 3.02
N ALA A 85 1.13 -22.77 2.39
CA ALA A 85 -0.20 -22.39 2.88
C ALA A 85 -0.41 -22.83 4.33
N LEU A 86 -1.28 -22.09 5.03
CA LEU A 86 -1.74 -22.52 6.35
C LEU A 86 -2.53 -23.82 6.22
N SER A 87 -2.19 -24.81 7.04
CA SER A 87 -3.00 -26.00 7.24
C SER A 87 -3.17 -26.32 8.71
N SER A 88 -4.42 -26.29 9.18
CA SER A 88 -4.75 -26.57 10.58
C SER A 88 -4.54 -28.04 10.93
N ALA A 89 -4.84 -28.94 9.97
CA ALA A 89 -4.67 -30.38 10.16
C ALA A 89 -3.20 -30.80 10.25
N ALA A 90 -2.31 -30.13 9.51
CA ALA A 90 -0.87 -30.38 9.56
C ALA A 90 -0.15 -29.52 10.61
N GLY A 91 -0.81 -28.48 11.13
CA GLY A 91 -0.21 -27.53 12.08
C GLY A 91 0.91 -26.69 11.48
N VAL A 92 0.78 -26.31 10.21
CA VAL A 92 1.83 -25.62 9.45
C VAL A 92 1.31 -24.33 8.82
N TRP A 93 2.18 -23.32 8.75
CA TRP A 93 1.94 -22.08 8.00
C TRP A 93 3.28 -21.41 7.71
N GLY A 94 3.69 -21.33 6.45
CA GLY A 94 4.97 -20.75 6.06
C GLY A 94 4.96 -19.24 6.17
N ILE A 95 5.91 -18.67 6.92
CA ILE A 95 6.15 -17.23 7.02
C ILE A 95 7.64 -16.94 6.99
N ALA A 96 8.12 -16.23 5.99
CA ALA A 96 9.50 -15.74 5.92
C ALA A 96 9.54 -14.21 6.08
N VAL A 97 10.57 -13.70 6.76
CA VAL A 97 10.81 -12.25 6.86
C VAL A 97 12.15 -11.92 6.26
N LEU A 98 12.18 -11.05 5.25
CA LEU A 98 13.40 -10.59 4.60
C LEU A 98 13.61 -9.12 4.91
N SER A 99 14.83 -8.75 5.26
CA SER A 99 15.27 -7.37 5.51
C SER A 99 16.28 -7.00 4.44
N LEU A 100 15.87 -6.20 3.45
CA LEU A 100 16.63 -5.85 2.27
C LEU A 100 17.17 -4.42 2.36
N GLN A 101 18.36 -4.22 1.81
CA GLN A 101 18.83 -2.90 1.44
C GLN A 101 18.57 -2.71 -0.06
N ALA A 102 17.39 -2.21 -0.43
CA ALA A 102 17.19 -1.68 -1.77
C ALA A 102 18.06 -0.41 -1.93
N SER A 103 18.49 -0.10 -3.15
CA SER A 103 19.16 1.17 -3.45
C SER A 103 18.34 2.31 -2.87
N LEU A 104 18.92 2.98 -1.88
CA LEU A 104 18.34 4.15 -1.26
C LEU A 104 19.40 5.24 -1.45
N PRO A 105 19.21 6.19 -2.37
CA PRO A 105 20.08 7.35 -2.44
C PRO A 105 20.05 8.01 -1.06
N ASP A 106 21.22 8.11 -0.42
CA ASP A 106 21.41 8.64 0.93
C ASP A 106 20.88 7.81 2.13
N SER A 107 20.88 6.47 2.06
CA SER A 107 20.55 5.68 3.28
C SER A 107 21.58 5.85 4.40
N LEU A 108 21.14 6.55 5.46
CA LEU A 108 21.72 6.44 6.78
C LEU A 108 21.70 4.96 7.22
N PRO A 109 22.70 4.48 7.99
CA PRO A 109 22.68 3.12 8.52
C PRO A 109 21.38 2.84 9.29
N GLY A 110 20.61 1.82 8.87
CA GLY A 110 19.43 1.33 9.61
C GLY A 110 18.07 1.47 8.91
N GLN A 111 18.02 1.92 7.65
CA GLN A 111 16.80 1.93 6.85
C GLN A 111 16.76 0.74 5.89
N ASN A 112 15.89 -0.22 6.17
CA ASN A 112 15.72 -1.44 5.38
C ASN A 112 14.28 -1.56 4.87
N VAL A 113 14.12 -2.22 3.74
CA VAL A 113 12.83 -2.67 3.25
C VAL A 113 12.54 -4.03 3.86
N THR A 114 11.36 -4.21 4.43
CA THR A 114 10.96 -5.50 4.98
C THR A 114 9.95 -6.17 4.08
N PHE A 115 10.21 -7.42 3.70
CA PHE A 115 9.21 -8.30 3.12
C PHE A 115 8.74 -9.28 4.18
N VAL A 116 7.43 -9.43 4.34
CA VAL A 116 6.82 -10.54 5.06
C VAL A 116 6.09 -11.39 4.04
N ILE A 117 6.60 -12.59 3.80
CA ILE A 117 6.11 -13.53 2.80
C ILE A 117 5.34 -14.62 3.55
N PHE A 118 4.08 -14.87 3.18
CA PHE A 118 3.23 -15.75 3.95
C PHE A 118 2.22 -16.51 3.09
N GLY A 119 1.88 -17.73 3.52
CA GLY A 119 1.01 -18.62 2.77
C GLY A 119 1.75 -19.33 1.63
N ASP A 120 1.02 -19.87 0.67
CA ASP A 120 1.61 -20.52 -0.51
C ASP A 120 2.18 -19.45 -1.45
N VAL A 121 3.49 -19.18 -1.32
CA VAL A 121 4.20 -18.20 -2.15
C VAL A 121 5.48 -18.85 -2.66
N GLN A 122 5.77 -18.66 -3.94
CA GLN A 122 7.03 -19.06 -4.57
C GLN A 122 7.71 -17.83 -5.15
N ILE A 123 8.95 -17.58 -4.76
CA ILE A 123 9.78 -16.45 -5.21
C ILE A 123 11.02 -16.99 -5.91
N GLU A 124 11.39 -16.36 -7.03
CA GLU A 124 12.63 -16.57 -7.76
C GLU A 124 13.35 -15.22 -7.93
N SER A 125 14.58 -15.12 -7.45
CA SER A 125 15.41 -13.93 -7.61
C SER A 125 15.89 -13.78 -9.04
N GLU A 126 15.78 -12.58 -9.60
CA GLU A 126 16.40 -12.22 -10.88
C GLU A 126 17.81 -11.62 -10.70
N ASN A 127 18.20 -11.31 -9.46
CA ASN A 127 19.52 -10.78 -9.12
C ASN A 127 20.52 -11.92 -8.87
N THR A 128 21.09 -12.52 -9.92
CA THR A 128 22.16 -13.52 -9.80
C THR A 128 23.44 -12.94 -9.15
N PRO A 129 24.34 -13.77 -8.60
CA PRO A 129 25.58 -13.28 -8.00
C PRO A 129 26.42 -12.40 -8.93
N GLU A 130 26.35 -12.66 -10.25
CA GLU A 130 27.01 -11.85 -11.26
C GLU A 130 26.34 -10.49 -11.44
N THR A 131 25.00 -10.42 -11.46
CA THR A 131 24.28 -9.15 -11.66
C THR A 131 24.25 -8.29 -10.40
N GLN A 132 24.38 -8.88 -9.21
CA GLN A 132 24.43 -8.16 -7.93
C GLN A 132 25.64 -7.23 -7.79
N THR A 133 26.70 -7.48 -8.55
CA THR A 133 27.92 -6.65 -8.54
C THR A 133 27.97 -5.65 -9.69
N SER A 134 26.94 -5.64 -10.54
CA SER A 134 26.88 -4.78 -11.72
C SER A 134 26.38 -3.39 -11.34
N GLU A 135 27.24 -2.38 -11.45
CA GLU A 135 26.85 -0.96 -11.35
C GLU A 135 25.96 -0.50 -12.52
N ALA A 136 25.87 -1.31 -13.60
CA ALA A 136 25.07 -0.98 -14.77
C ALA A 136 23.60 -1.44 -14.65
N ALA A 137 23.26 -2.30 -13.69
CA ALA A 137 21.90 -2.75 -13.48
C ALA A 137 21.16 -1.81 -12.52
N ALA A 138 19.99 -1.31 -12.93
CA ALA A 138 19.17 -0.41 -12.12
C ALA A 138 18.61 -1.05 -10.85
N PHE A 139 18.46 -2.38 -10.84
CA PHE A 139 18.05 -3.19 -9.70
C PHE A 139 19.11 -4.27 -9.49
N ASN A 140 20.05 -4.04 -8.59
CA ASN A 140 21.19 -4.93 -8.37
C ASN A 140 21.32 -5.43 -6.93
N ALA A 141 20.57 -4.88 -5.98
CA ALA A 141 20.56 -5.46 -4.64
C ALA A 141 19.91 -6.86 -4.65
N PRO A 142 20.35 -7.81 -3.80
CA PRO A 142 19.71 -9.12 -3.69
C PRO A 142 18.20 -9.02 -3.48
N MET A 143 17.39 -9.80 -4.22
CA MET A 143 15.91 -9.78 -4.17
C MET A 143 15.28 -8.40 -4.39
N GLN A 144 15.98 -7.48 -5.05
CA GLN A 144 15.40 -6.20 -5.52
C GLN A 144 14.62 -6.39 -6.83
N ALA A 145 15.02 -7.40 -7.62
CA ALA A 145 14.34 -7.91 -8.79
C ALA A 145 13.99 -9.39 -8.58
N PHE A 146 12.71 -9.72 -8.67
CA PHE A 146 12.25 -11.10 -8.48
C PHE A 146 10.94 -11.38 -9.22
N ARG A 147 10.70 -12.66 -9.47
CA ARG A 147 9.39 -13.19 -9.88
C ARG A 147 8.76 -13.89 -8.70
N PHE A 148 7.44 -13.77 -8.56
CA PHE A 148 6.71 -14.56 -7.60
C PHE A 148 5.30 -14.90 -8.07
N VAL A 149 4.76 -15.96 -7.48
CA VAL A 149 3.34 -16.32 -7.54
C VAL A 149 2.84 -16.64 -6.14
N SER A 150 1.59 -16.34 -5.89
CA SER A 150 0.85 -16.68 -4.68
C SER A 150 -0.30 -17.64 -5.02
N GLY A 151 -0.51 -18.65 -4.18
CA GLY A 151 -1.52 -19.67 -4.39
C GLY A 151 -2.95 -19.11 -4.41
N LEU A 152 -3.78 -19.66 -5.31
CA LEU A 152 -5.18 -19.27 -5.53
C LEU A 152 -6.17 -19.87 -4.50
N GLY A 153 -5.65 -20.64 -3.55
CA GLY A 153 -6.47 -21.33 -2.56
C GLY A 153 -7.20 -20.34 -1.66
N GLN A 154 -8.51 -20.53 -1.48
CA GLN A 154 -9.20 -19.89 -0.37
C GLN A 154 -8.54 -20.34 0.93
N PRO A 155 -8.32 -19.44 1.90
CA PRO A 155 -7.74 -19.83 3.18
C PRO A 155 -8.56 -20.94 3.84
N GLU A 156 -7.89 -21.89 4.51
CA GLU A 156 -8.53 -23.07 5.12
C GLU A 156 -9.53 -22.68 6.24
N CYS A 157 -9.37 -21.48 6.80
CA CYS A 157 -10.17 -20.90 7.89
C CYS A 157 -10.26 -19.37 7.74
N ALA A 158 -11.22 -18.76 8.45
CA ALA A 158 -11.50 -17.33 8.35
C ALA A 158 -10.32 -16.46 8.80
N GLU A 159 -9.53 -16.93 9.76
CA GLU A 159 -8.40 -16.23 10.38
C GLU A 159 -7.12 -16.32 9.53
N ALA A 160 -7.09 -17.19 8.52
CA ALA A 160 -5.94 -17.29 7.63
C ALA A 160 -6.04 -16.22 6.53
N PRO A 161 -5.01 -15.38 6.31
CA PRO A 161 -5.00 -14.43 5.21
C PRO A 161 -4.78 -15.14 3.87
N ARG A 162 -5.12 -14.46 2.77
CA ARG A 162 -4.67 -14.89 1.43
C ARG A 162 -3.16 -14.83 1.34
N ALA A 163 -2.55 -15.76 0.62
CA ALA A 163 -1.10 -15.78 0.43
C ALA A 163 -0.61 -14.53 -0.31
N GLY A 164 0.58 -14.04 0.05
CA GLY A 164 1.16 -12.86 -0.57
C GLY A 164 2.41 -12.35 0.12
N ILE A 165 2.83 -11.17 -0.29
CA ILE A 165 4.02 -10.49 0.22
C ILE A 165 3.63 -9.11 0.73
N LEU A 166 3.75 -8.88 2.03
CA LEU A 166 3.72 -7.51 2.57
C LEU A 166 5.10 -6.88 2.37
N VAL A 167 5.12 -5.68 1.82
CA VAL A 167 6.32 -4.87 1.62
C VAL A 167 6.20 -3.60 2.44
N GLN A 168 7.13 -3.35 3.35
CA GLN A 168 7.22 -2.11 4.12
C GLN A 168 8.56 -1.41 3.84
N ALA A 169 8.46 -0.25 3.19
CA ALA A 169 9.54 0.70 3.03
C ALA A 169 9.72 1.56 4.31
N PRO A 170 10.92 2.12 4.53
CA PRO A 170 11.16 3.12 5.56
C PRO A 170 10.25 4.35 5.37
N GLN A 171 9.96 5.06 6.47
CA GLN A 171 9.16 6.29 6.38
C GLN A 171 9.87 7.35 5.53
N ASN A 172 9.09 8.08 4.74
CA ASN A 172 9.53 9.17 3.87
C ASN A 172 10.54 8.75 2.80
N LEU A 173 10.64 7.46 2.50
CA LEU A 173 11.46 6.93 1.42
C LEU A 173 10.57 6.11 0.48
N VAL A 174 10.88 6.22 -0.80
CA VAL A 174 10.30 5.38 -1.84
C VAL A 174 11.34 4.36 -2.22
N VAL A 175 10.94 3.10 -2.26
CA VAL A 175 11.80 2.01 -2.70
C VAL A 175 11.27 1.46 -4.00
N SER A 176 12.15 1.32 -4.98
CA SER A 176 11.83 0.73 -6.27
C SER A 176 12.23 -0.76 -6.28
N LEU A 177 11.30 -1.60 -6.70
CA LEU A 177 11.47 -3.04 -6.89
C LEU A 177 11.10 -3.42 -8.32
N MET A 178 11.72 -4.45 -8.86
CA MET A 178 11.26 -5.11 -10.09
C MET A 178 10.57 -6.41 -9.71
N VAL A 179 9.26 -6.49 -9.95
CA VAL A 179 8.42 -7.60 -9.51
C VAL A 179 7.61 -8.09 -10.68
N ASN A 180 7.77 -9.36 -11.07
CA ASN A 180 7.02 -9.95 -12.21
C ASN A 180 7.17 -9.16 -13.52
N GLY A 181 8.32 -8.48 -13.71
CA GLY A 181 8.58 -7.62 -14.86
C GLY A 181 7.93 -6.22 -14.79
N LEU A 182 7.30 -5.87 -13.66
CA LEU A 182 6.76 -4.54 -13.38
C LEU A 182 7.66 -3.82 -12.37
N ARG A 183 7.86 -2.52 -12.58
CA ARG A 183 8.48 -1.67 -11.56
C ARG A 183 7.44 -1.27 -10.53
N VAL A 184 7.71 -1.53 -9.26
CA VAL A 184 6.86 -1.19 -8.11
C VAL A 184 7.60 -0.20 -7.23
N ASP A 185 7.04 0.99 -7.06
CA ASP A 185 7.61 2.06 -6.24
C ASP A 185 6.80 2.18 -4.95
N VAL A 186 7.32 1.66 -3.85
CA VAL A 186 6.62 1.58 -2.57
C VAL A 186 7.04 2.75 -1.68
N GLY A 187 6.13 3.70 -1.47
CA GLY A 187 6.31 4.87 -0.61
C GLY A 187 5.78 4.72 0.82
N SER A 188 5.37 3.52 1.23
CA SER A 188 5.35 3.10 2.64
C SER A 188 5.01 1.62 2.78
N THR A 189 3.75 1.19 2.69
CA THR A 189 3.39 -0.23 2.88
C THR A 189 2.36 -0.71 1.87
N ALA A 190 2.66 -1.85 1.26
CA ALA A 190 1.82 -2.51 0.27
C ALA A 190 1.70 -4.01 0.55
N LEU A 191 0.62 -4.63 0.06
CA LEU A 191 0.54 -6.07 -0.16
C LEU A 191 0.64 -6.36 -1.66
N LEU A 192 1.46 -7.34 -2.01
CA LEU A 192 1.60 -7.87 -3.36
C LEU A 192 0.97 -9.26 -3.44
N ILE A 193 0.11 -9.46 -4.44
CA ILE A 193 -0.50 -10.75 -4.79
C ILE A 193 -0.27 -10.97 -6.29
N ALA A 194 0.11 -12.19 -6.67
CA ALA A 194 0.33 -12.54 -8.07
C ALA A 194 -0.23 -13.93 -8.36
N GLU A 195 -1.33 -13.98 -9.10
CA GLU A 195 -1.92 -15.26 -9.55
C GLU A 195 -1.08 -15.92 -10.66
N GLN A 196 -0.36 -15.11 -11.42
CA GLN A 196 0.50 -15.50 -12.55
C GLN A 196 1.79 -14.70 -12.50
N PHE A 197 2.88 -15.25 -13.04
CA PHE A 197 4.21 -14.60 -13.02
C PHE A 197 4.32 -13.30 -13.81
N ASP A 198 3.34 -13.00 -14.67
CA ASP A 198 3.29 -11.77 -15.44
C ASP A 198 2.18 -10.81 -14.97
N GLU A 199 1.41 -11.18 -13.95
CA GLU A 199 0.40 -10.34 -13.31
C GLU A 199 0.83 -9.92 -11.90
N LEU A 200 0.33 -8.77 -11.48
CA LEU A 200 0.54 -8.26 -10.13
C LEU A 200 -0.66 -7.43 -9.69
N GLU A 201 -1.19 -7.76 -8.52
CA GLU A 201 -2.09 -6.91 -7.76
C GLU A 201 -1.35 -6.29 -6.57
N VAL A 202 -1.49 -4.98 -6.41
CA VAL A 202 -0.80 -4.20 -5.39
C VAL A 202 -1.82 -3.44 -4.57
N PHE A 203 -1.97 -3.78 -3.29
CA PHE A 203 -2.89 -3.13 -2.36
C PHE A 203 -2.12 -2.17 -1.46
N THR A 204 -2.48 -0.89 -1.46
CA THR A 204 -1.78 0.13 -0.67
C THR A 204 -2.43 0.30 0.70
N PHE A 205 -1.66 0.13 1.78
CA PHE A 205 -2.14 0.27 3.16
C PHE A 205 -1.70 1.56 3.83
N GLU A 206 -0.54 2.11 3.43
CA GLU A 206 -0.01 3.36 3.92
C GLU A 206 0.79 4.04 2.81
N GLY A 207 0.77 5.37 2.79
CA GLY A 207 1.49 6.15 1.78
C GLY A 207 0.90 5.99 0.37
N GLN A 208 1.80 5.87 -0.60
CA GLN A 208 1.46 5.74 -2.02
C GLN A 208 2.32 4.64 -2.65
N VAL A 209 1.75 3.91 -3.59
CA VAL A 209 2.46 2.91 -4.39
C VAL A 209 2.30 3.23 -5.86
N GLY A 210 3.41 3.25 -6.59
CA GLY A 210 3.46 3.38 -8.04
C GLY A 210 3.65 2.04 -8.71
N LEU A 211 3.02 1.85 -9.86
CA LEU A 211 3.24 0.70 -10.74
C LEU A 211 3.53 1.20 -12.15
N THR A 212 4.55 0.63 -12.78
CA THR A 212 4.95 0.93 -14.16
C THR A 212 5.35 -0.32 -14.90
N SER A 213 4.97 -0.39 -16.17
CA SER A 213 5.39 -1.46 -17.07
C SER A 213 6.56 -0.99 -17.92
N PRO A 214 7.77 -1.57 -17.73
CA PRO A 214 8.96 -1.10 -18.44
C PRO A 214 8.87 -1.16 -19.96
N GLU A 215 8.15 -2.16 -20.47
CA GLU A 215 7.96 -2.37 -21.91
C GLU A 215 6.93 -1.43 -22.52
N ALA A 216 5.98 -0.91 -21.72
CA ALA A 216 4.89 -0.04 -22.17
C ALA A 216 5.10 1.45 -21.84
N SER A 217 6.07 1.77 -20.97
CA SER A 217 6.28 3.11 -20.44
C SER A 217 7.61 3.74 -20.87
N PRO A 218 7.60 4.97 -21.40
CA PRO A 218 8.85 5.69 -21.69
C PRO A 218 9.62 6.08 -20.42
N ASP A 219 8.93 6.17 -19.27
CA ASP A 219 9.50 6.62 -18.00
C ASP A 219 10.09 5.48 -17.16
N ALA A 220 9.98 4.24 -17.65
CA ALA A 220 10.48 3.02 -17.02
C ALA A 220 11.93 3.08 -16.51
N SER A 221 12.77 3.81 -17.25
CA SER A 221 14.21 3.94 -16.98
C SER A 221 14.55 5.16 -16.11
N ALA A 222 13.57 5.93 -15.65
CA ALA A 222 13.84 7.12 -14.86
C ALA A 222 14.44 6.74 -13.47
N PRO A 223 15.44 7.50 -12.98
CA PRO A 223 16.05 7.25 -11.68
C PRO A 223 15.06 7.33 -10.52
N GLU A 224 15.33 6.60 -9.44
CA GLU A 224 14.60 6.71 -8.16
C GLU A 224 14.49 8.18 -7.70
N GLY A 225 13.34 8.55 -7.11
CA GLY A 225 13.06 9.91 -6.63
C GLY A 225 12.60 10.92 -7.68
N THR A 226 12.92 10.72 -8.96
CA THR A 226 12.39 11.52 -10.10
C THR A 226 11.36 10.77 -10.94
N PHE A 227 11.21 9.48 -10.63
CA PHE A 227 10.37 8.54 -11.34
C PHE A 227 8.88 8.89 -11.24
N ARG A 228 8.19 8.84 -12.38
CA ARG A 228 6.72 8.95 -12.44
C ARG A 228 6.13 7.58 -12.75
N PRO A 229 5.29 7.03 -11.87
CA PRO A 229 4.64 5.76 -12.17
C PRO A 229 3.55 5.93 -13.23
N ASP A 230 3.30 4.89 -14.04
CA ASP A 230 2.20 4.88 -15.02
C ASP A 230 0.85 5.02 -14.31
N THR A 231 0.69 4.30 -13.20
CA THR A 231 -0.43 4.41 -12.28
C THR A 231 0.08 4.46 -10.85
N SER A 232 -0.53 5.28 -10.01
CA SER A 232 -0.27 5.24 -8.56
C SER A 232 -1.56 5.19 -7.74
N ALA A 233 -1.46 4.58 -6.56
CA ALA A 233 -2.55 4.33 -5.64
C ALA A 233 -2.16 4.82 -4.25
N ALA A 234 -3.06 5.56 -3.62
CA ALA A 234 -2.96 5.90 -2.21
C ALA A 234 -3.52 4.75 -1.34
N ALA A 235 -3.36 4.86 -0.03
CA ALA A 235 -3.96 3.94 0.93
C ALA A 235 -5.47 3.70 0.66
N GLY A 236 -5.88 2.44 0.63
CA GLY A 236 -7.26 2.02 0.35
C GLY A 236 -7.54 1.62 -1.10
N PHE A 237 -6.54 1.73 -1.99
CA PHE A 237 -6.64 1.33 -3.39
C PHE A 237 -5.75 0.17 -3.74
N ARG A 238 -6.21 -0.61 -4.71
CA ARG A 238 -5.44 -1.60 -5.43
C ARG A 238 -5.11 -1.12 -6.85
N ILE A 239 -3.96 -1.54 -7.35
CA ILE A 239 -3.61 -1.45 -8.77
C ILE A 239 -3.38 -2.88 -9.27
N ALA A 240 -3.93 -3.20 -10.44
CA ALA A 240 -3.57 -4.40 -11.18
C ALA A 240 -2.66 -4.03 -12.36
N GLY A 241 -1.64 -4.83 -12.63
CA GLY A 241 -0.77 -4.67 -13.77
C GLY A 241 -0.35 -6.00 -14.38
N ARG A 242 0.00 -5.95 -15.66
CA ARG A 242 0.60 -7.06 -16.40
C ARG A 242 1.84 -6.58 -17.14
N ALA A 243 2.91 -7.37 -17.14
CA ALA A 243 4.12 -7.04 -17.90
C ALA A 243 3.79 -6.83 -19.39
N GLY A 244 4.35 -5.77 -20.00
CA GLY A 244 4.04 -5.42 -21.40
C GLY A 244 2.82 -4.50 -21.57
N GLU A 245 2.02 -4.30 -20.52
CA GLU A 245 0.78 -3.51 -20.58
C GLU A 245 0.82 -2.34 -19.61
N ARG A 246 0.14 -1.23 -19.92
CA ARG A 246 -0.01 -0.15 -18.94
C ARG A 246 -0.87 -0.63 -17.77
N PRO A 247 -0.45 -0.40 -16.51
CA PRO A 247 -1.24 -0.72 -15.33
C PRO A 247 -2.67 -0.17 -15.40
N ALA A 248 -3.62 -0.92 -14.85
CA ALA A 248 -5.00 -0.51 -14.74
C ALA A 248 -5.13 0.73 -13.83
N GLN A 249 -6.26 1.42 -13.91
CA GLN A 249 -6.57 2.52 -12.99
C GLN A 249 -6.79 1.98 -11.56
N PRO A 250 -6.51 2.77 -10.50
CA PRO A 250 -6.68 2.32 -9.13
C PRO A 250 -8.14 2.03 -8.80
N GLU A 251 -8.40 0.92 -8.12
CA GLU A 251 -9.74 0.53 -7.65
C GLU A 251 -9.76 0.43 -6.12
N PRO A 252 -10.81 0.88 -5.42
CA PRO A 252 -10.89 0.72 -3.98
C PRO A 252 -11.04 -0.77 -3.60
N PHE A 253 -10.44 -1.17 -2.47
CA PHE A 253 -10.64 -2.49 -1.88
C PHE A 253 -11.37 -2.41 -0.53
N ALA A 254 -12.08 -3.48 -0.17
CA ALA A 254 -12.84 -3.53 1.07
C ALA A 254 -11.88 -3.77 2.26
N PRO A 255 -11.88 -2.94 3.32
CA PRO A 255 -10.92 -3.09 4.41
C PRO A 255 -11.00 -4.42 5.17
N GLY A 256 -12.21 -4.99 5.27
CA GLY A 256 -12.45 -6.25 5.99
C GLY A 256 -11.79 -7.47 5.36
N GLU A 257 -11.46 -7.41 4.06
CA GLU A 257 -10.78 -8.50 3.32
C GLU A 257 -9.38 -8.80 3.86
N PHE A 258 -8.77 -7.82 4.55
CA PHE A 258 -7.37 -7.85 4.96
C PHE A 258 -7.18 -7.79 6.50
N SER A 259 -8.25 -8.04 7.25
CA SER A 259 -8.27 -8.00 8.72
C SER A 259 -7.29 -8.98 9.38
N ASN A 260 -6.91 -10.04 8.67
CA ASN A 260 -6.03 -11.11 9.18
C ASN A 260 -4.60 -11.07 8.60
N LEU A 261 -4.22 -9.98 7.92
CA LEU A 261 -2.86 -9.84 7.43
C LEU A 261 -1.84 -9.80 8.58
N PRO A 262 -0.63 -10.35 8.36
CA PRO A 262 0.39 -10.47 9.40
C PRO A 262 1.13 -9.14 9.67
N PHE A 263 0.42 -8.04 9.85
CA PHE A 263 1.02 -6.72 10.10
C PHE A 263 1.87 -6.66 11.37
N ALA A 264 1.64 -7.57 12.32
CA ALA A 264 2.45 -7.70 13.52
C ALA A 264 3.89 -8.17 13.24
N ALA A 265 4.14 -8.81 12.09
CA ALA A 265 5.47 -9.21 11.65
C ALA A 265 6.24 -8.06 10.96
N LEU A 266 5.61 -6.92 10.71
CA LEU A 266 6.28 -5.73 10.19
C LEU A 266 7.03 -5.00 11.33
N PRO A 267 8.23 -4.48 11.09
CA PRO A 267 9.03 -3.81 12.13
C PRO A 267 8.36 -2.53 12.62
N ARG A 268 7.57 -1.87 11.77
CA ARG A 268 6.80 -0.70 12.13
C ARG A 268 5.31 -0.99 12.06
N ARG A 269 4.61 -0.65 13.13
CA ARG A 269 3.15 -0.63 13.14
C ARG A 269 2.65 0.36 12.10
N LEU A 270 1.76 -0.12 11.25
CA LEU A 270 1.12 0.73 10.26
C LEU A 270 0.27 1.78 10.96
N GLN A 271 0.41 3.02 10.54
CA GLN A 271 -0.58 4.05 10.82
C GLN A 271 -1.62 3.98 9.71
N ILE A 272 -2.31 2.86 9.66
CA ILE A 272 -3.49 2.75 8.82
C ILE A 272 -4.48 3.77 9.41
N PRO A 273 -4.90 4.81 8.67
CA PRO A 273 -6.06 5.59 9.07
C PRO A 273 -7.18 4.57 9.28
N PRO A 274 -7.81 4.48 10.47
CA PRO A 274 -8.64 3.35 10.86
C PRO A 274 -9.47 2.86 9.67
N PHE A 275 -9.09 1.69 9.16
CA PHE A 275 -9.72 1.03 8.01
C PHE A 275 -11.07 0.51 8.46
N GLY A 276 -11.99 1.43 8.76
CA GLY A 276 -13.15 1.12 9.56
C GLY A 276 -12.80 0.63 10.98
N GLU A 277 -13.67 0.48 11.98
CA GLU A 277 -15.13 0.49 12.02
C GLU A 277 -15.76 1.28 10.88
N LEU A 278 -16.03 0.58 9.78
CA LEU A 278 -17.33 0.81 9.18
C LEU A 278 -18.26 0.53 10.36
N PRO A 279 -19.05 1.51 10.86
CA PRO A 279 -20.09 1.17 11.81
C PRO A 279 -20.78 -0.05 11.21
N THR A 280 -20.86 -1.16 11.95
CA THR A 280 -21.53 -2.37 11.49
C THR A 280 -22.82 -1.93 10.86
N LEU A 281 -22.87 -1.95 9.52
CA LEU A 281 -24.06 -1.56 8.82
C LEU A 281 -24.99 -2.74 9.08
N GLU A 282 -25.85 -2.62 10.10
CA GLU A 282 -27.25 -2.96 9.82
C GLU A 282 -27.57 -2.34 8.46
N PRO A 283 -28.34 -2.93 7.55
CA PRO A 283 -28.57 -2.31 6.25
C PRO A 283 -29.17 -0.90 6.44
N ILE A 284 -28.32 0.14 6.41
CA ILE A 284 -28.70 1.51 6.76
C ILE A 284 -29.07 2.20 5.45
N THR A 285 -30.35 2.48 5.32
CA THR A 285 -30.99 2.92 4.08
C THR A 285 -30.91 4.44 3.85
N SER A 286 -30.02 5.17 4.54
CA SER A 286 -29.98 6.64 4.46
C SER A 286 -28.58 7.25 4.75
N GLY A 287 -27.69 7.22 3.77
CA GLY A 287 -26.51 8.10 3.71
C GLY A 287 -26.76 9.23 2.71
N THR A 288 -26.21 10.43 2.94
CA THR A 288 -26.30 11.51 1.96
C THR A 288 -25.12 11.40 1.01
N VAL A 289 -25.39 11.15 -0.27
CA VAL A 289 -24.40 11.25 -1.34
C VAL A 289 -24.56 12.62 -1.99
N VAL A 290 -23.48 13.40 -1.98
CA VAL A 290 -23.42 14.69 -2.64
C VAL A 290 -22.33 14.63 -3.69
N THR A 291 -22.64 15.09 -4.90
CA THR A 291 -21.61 15.36 -5.90
C THR A 291 -21.41 16.87 -6.02
N LEU A 292 -20.15 17.29 -6.13
CA LEU A 292 -19.80 18.67 -6.40
C LEU A 292 -18.60 18.72 -7.34
N SER A 293 -18.46 19.83 -8.06
CA SER A 293 -17.26 20.11 -8.84
C SER A 293 -16.50 21.24 -8.15
N VAL A 294 -15.19 21.07 -8.00
CA VAL A 294 -14.26 22.07 -7.45
C VAL A 294 -13.44 22.60 -8.62
N PRO A 295 -13.79 23.77 -9.18
CA PRO A 295 -13.04 24.37 -10.27
C PRO A 295 -11.61 24.65 -9.84
N GLY A 296 -10.65 24.46 -10.76
CA GLY A 296 -9.26 24.83 -10.52
C GLY A 296 -9.12 26.30 -10.14
N ASN A 297 -9.90 27.17 -10.78
CA ASN A 297 -9.89 28.63 -10.62
C ASN A 297 -10.77 29.14 -9.46
N ALA A 298 -11.13 28.27 -8.51
CA ALA A 298 -11.94 28.66 -7.37
C ALA A 298 -11.13 29.56 -6.41
N ALA A 299 -11.38 30.87 -6.47
CA ALA A 299 -10.70 31.87 -5.63
C ALA A 299 -10.92 31.66 -4.11
N ASP A 300 -11.98 30.95 -3.73
CA ASP A 300 -12.39 30.66 -2.36
C ASP A 300 -12.77 29.17 -2.20
N TRP A 301 -12.95 28.77 -0.95
CA TRP A 301 -13.41 27.42 -0.60
C TRP A 301 -14.81 27.14 -1.15
N VAL A 302 -14.97 26.00 -1.83
CA VAL A 302 -16.23 25.53 -2.41
C VAL A 302 -17.00 24.74 -1.35
N ASP A 303 -18.18 25.24 -0.98
CA ASP A 303 -19.08 24.54 -0.05
C ASP A 303 -19.59 23.22 -0.65
N SER A 304 -19.42 22.13 0.08
CA SER A 304 -20.04 20.84 -0.27
C SER A 304 -21.56 20.83 -0.05
N GLY A 305 -22.10 21.82 0.67
CA GLY A 305 -23.48 21.80 1.18
C GLY A 305 -23.68 20.83 2.34
N VAL A 306 -22.65 20.10 2.77
CA VAL A 306 -22.71 19.18 3.91
C VAL A 306 -22.11 19.81 5.15
N ARG A 307 -22.94 19.91 6.20
CA ARG A 307 -22.50 20.33 7.53
C ARG A 307 -22.22 19.11 8.38
N LEU A 308 -20.96 18.97 8.79
CA LEU A 308 -20.49 17.90 9.66
C LEU A 308 -20.66 18.26 11.13
N GLN A 309 -20.80 17.23 11.95
CA GLN A 309 -20.72 17.23 13.41
C GLN A 309 -19.58 16.31 13.86
N PRO A 310 -19.09 16.47 15.10
CA PRO A 310 -18.11 15.54 15.66
C PRO A 310 -18.64 14.09 15.58
N ARG A 311 -17.80 13.18 15.11
CA ARG A 311 -18.03 11.75 14.84
C ARG A 311 -18.79 11.42 13.55
N ASP A 312 -19.18 12.41 12.75
CA ASP A 312 -19.64 12.10 11.40
C ASP A 312 -18.49 11.47 10.61
N VAL A 313 -18.81 10.41 9.88
CA VAL A 313 -17.88 9.75 8.96
C VAL A 313 -18.19 10.24 7.57
N PHE A 314 -17.18 10.67 6.84
CA PHE A 314 -17.36 11.01 5.43
C PHE A 314 -16.25 10.44 4.57
N THR A 315 -16.64 9.95 3.40
CA THR A 315 -15.75 9.43 2.38
C THR A 315 -15.79 10.37 1.19
N VAL A 316 -14.61 10.75 0.71
CA VAL A 316 -14.43 11.53 -0.50
C VAL A 316 -13.86 10.62 -1.57
N LEU A 317 -14.44 10.66 -2.76
CA LEU A 317 -13.85 10.17 -4.01
C LEU A 317 -13.77 11.37 -4.96
N ALA A 318 -12.57 11.67 -5.45
CA ALA A 318 -12.33 12.77 -6.36
C ALA A 318 -11.63 12.28 -7.62
N THR A 319 -12.08 12.80 -8.76
CA THR A 319 -11.47 12.57 -10.07
C THR A 319 -11.32 13.89 -10.82
N GLY A 320 -10.76 13.85 -12.02
CA GLY A 320 -10.51 15.05 -12.83
C GLY A 320 -9.07 15.54 -12.71
N GLU A 321 -8.78 16.62 -13.41
CA GLU A 321 -7.45 17.22 -13.48
C GLU A 321 -7.58 18.74 -13.38
N VAL A 322 -6.61 19.35 -12.72
CA VAL A 322 -6.45 20.80 -12.67
C VAL A 322 -5.06 21.17 -13.15
N SER A 323 -4.98 22.21 -13.99
CA SER A 323 -3.73 22.81 -14.45
C SER A 323 -3.59 24.20 -13.84
N ILE A 324 -2.60 24.40 -12.97
CA ILE A 324 -2.39 25.69 -12.29
C ILE A 324 -1.70 26.73 -13.16
N TRP A 325 -1.16 26.34 -14.32
CA TRP A 325 -0.59 27.30 -15.27
C TRP A 325 -0.78 26.79 -16.71
N PRO A 326 -1.97 26.99 -17.30
CA PRO A 326 -2.33 26.40 -18.60
C PRO A 326 -1.45 26.89 -19.75
N THR A 327 -0.82 28.06 -19.58
CA THR A 327 0.08 28.67 -20.56
C THR A 327 1.56 28.43 -20.25
N CYS A 328 1.88 27.50 -19.34
CA CYS A 328 3.25 27.20 -18.93
C CYS A 328 4.17 26.96 -20.13
N GLN A 329 3.76 26.11 -21.09
CA GLN A 329 4.58 25.81 -22.27
C GLN A 329 4.87 27.06 -23.12
N LEU A 330 3.83 27.88 -23.39
CA LEU A 330 3.94 29.11 -24.17
C LEU A 330 4.84 30.15 -23.49
N THR A 331 4.74 30.24 -22.16
CA THR A 331 5.56 31.17 -21.38
C THR A 331 7.00 30.66 -21.29
N CYS A 332 7.21 29.36 -21.15
CA CYS A 332 8.52 28.74 -21.15
C CYS A 332 9.27 28.92 -22.48
N ASP A 333 8.59 28.78 -23.62
CA ASP A 333 9.19 29.00 -24.94
C ASP A 333 9.59 30.47 -25.19
N SER A 334 8.86 31.41 -24.59
CA SER A 334 9.11 32.85 -24.72
C SER A 334 10.02 33.45 -23.63
N SER A 335 10.18 32.75 -22.50
CA SER A 335 10.83 33.26 -21.28
C SER A 335 12.01 32.39 -20.82
N ALA A 336 12.50 31.47 -21.66
CA ALA A 336 13.53 30.47 -21.36
C ALA A 336 14.86 31.01 -20.76
N ARG A 337 15.06 32.33 -20.71
CA ARG A 337 16.23 32.99 -20.08
C ARG A 337 15.92 33.75 -18.78
N ILE A 338 14.65 33.84 -18.36
CA ILE A 338 14.19 34.68 -17.24
C ILE A 338 13.67 33.83 -16.06
N LEU A 339 13.12 32.64 -16.34
CA LEU A 339 12.66 31.72 -15.30
C LEU A 339 13.84 30.92 -14.73
N ARG A 340 13.91 30.79 -13.40
CA ARG A 340 14.94 29.99 -12.69
C ARG A 340 14.64 28.50 -12.65
N TYR A 341 13.56 28.05 -13.29
CA TYR A 341 13.05 26.68 -13.21
C TYR A 341 13.26 25.94 -14.53
N ASP A 342 13.47 24.62 -14.45
CA ASP A 342 13.47 23.74 -15.62
C ASP A 342 12.03 23.48 -16.07
N CYS A 343 11.64 24.13 -17.17
CA CYS A 343 10.31 24.02 -17.74
C CYS A 343 9.95 22.60 -18.22
N THR A 344 10.94 21.77 -18.53
CA THR A 344 10.69 20.37 -18.93
C THR A 344 10.24 19.52 -17.74
N GLN A 345 10.62 19.91 -16.53
CA GLN A 345 10.16 19.30 -15.28
C GLN A 345 8.89 19.98 -14.75
N LEU A 346 8.79 21.31 -14.90
CA LEU A 346 7.69 22.10 -14.36
C LEU A 346 6.37 21.88 -15.10
N CYS A 347 6.32 22.13 -16.41
CA CYS A 347 5.06 22.18 -17.15
C CYS A 347 4.26 20.86 -17.16
N PRO A 348 4.89 19.67 -17.17
CA PRO A 348 4.15 18.41 -17.06
C PRO A 348 3.73 18.06 -15.62
N ASN A 349 4.20 18.77 -14.60
CA ASN A 349 3.89 18.51 -13.18
C ASN A 349 2.80 19.44 -12.63
N ILE A 350 2.55 20.58 -13.27
CA ILE A 350 1.55 21.57 -12.84
C ILE A 350 0.11 21.24 -13.28
N THR A 351 -0.06 20.17 -14.05
CA THR A 351 -1.36 19.56 -14.33
C THR A 351 -1.40 18.22 -13.62
N ALA A 352 -2.33 18.06 -12.68
CA ALA A 352 -2.41 16.84 -11.87
C ALA A 352 -3.84 16.53 -11.44
N GLY A 353 -4.05 15.26 -11.07
CA GLY A 353 -5.26 14.81 -10.40
C GLY A 353 -5.31 15.21 -8.91
N PRO A 354 -6.35 14.78 -8.17
CA PRO A 354 -6.59 15.27 -6.81
C PRO A 354 -5.51 14.94 -5.78
N ASN A 355 -4.61 13.98 -6.03
CA ASN A 355 -3.43 13.72 -5.19
C ASN A 355 -2.36 14.83 -5.26
N GLY A 356 -2.50 15.75 -6.21
CA GLY A 356 -1.56 16.83 -6.44
C GLY A 356 -0.38 16.44 -7.32
N SER A 357 0.46 17.43 -7.61
CA SER A 357 1.69 17.28 -8.37
C SER A 357 2.70 16.44 -7.60
N LEU A 358 3.63 15.81 -8.32
CA LEU A 358 4.86 15.36 -7.71
C LEU A 358 5.65 16.55 -7.15
N PRO A 359 6.56 16.33 -6.17
CA PRO A 359 7.49 17.36 -5.73
C PRO A 359 8.26 17.94 -6.92
N ILE A 360 8.34 19.26 -7.02
CA ILE A 360 9.06 19.95 -8.09
C ILE A 360 10.32 20.58 -7.48
N ASP A 361 11.49 20.10 -7.88
CA ASP A 361 12.77 20.63 -7.38
C ASP A 361 12.88 22.15 -7.58
N GLY A 362 13.20 22.85 -6.48
CA GLY A 362 13.32 24.31 -6.47
C GLY A 362 11.99 25.08 -6.34
N ILE A 363 10.85 24.42 -6.43
CA ILE A 363 9.54 24.95 -6.04
C ILE A 363 9.13 24.19 -4.79
N VAL A 364 9.50 24.73 -3.63
CA VAL A 364 9.30 24.06 -2.34
C VAL A 364 8.12 24.70 -1.59
N PRO A 365 6.92 24.08 -1.55
CA PRO A 365 5.79 24.56 -0.76
C PRO A 365 6.11 24.74 0.73
N GLU A 366 7.12 24.04 1.28
CA GLU A 366 7.57 24.21 2.67
C GLU A 366 8.11 25.62 2.99
N SER A 367 8.50 26.40 1.97
CA SER A 367 9.07 27.75 2.16
C SER A 367 8.25 28.89 1.54
N VAL A 368 7.13 28.54 0.86
CA VAL A 368 6.30 29.51 0.14
C VAL A 368 4.98 29.66 0.92
N PRO A 369 4.87 30.69 1.79
CA PRO A 369 3.72 30.86 2.71
C PRO A 369 2.42 31.26 1.99
N PHE A 370 2.43 31.26 0.66
CA PHE A 370 1.33 31.72 -0.18
C PHE A 370 0.48 30.57 -0.72
N PHE A 371 0.84 29.30 -0.46
CA PHE A 371 -0.07 28.18 -0.74
C PHE A 371 -1.20 28.11 0.27
N VAL A 372 -2.35 27.60 -0.16
CA VAL A 372 -3.50 27.35 0.73
C VAL A 372 -3.10 26.43 1.91
N LEU A 373 -2.35 25.37 1.63
CA LEU A 373 -1.72 24.52 2.64
C LEU A 373 -0.22 24.37 2.34
N PRO A 374 0.64 25.18 2.97
CA PRO A 374 2.09 25.07 2.82
C PRO A 374 2.59 23.67 3.19
N GLY A 375 3.52 23.13 2.39
CA GLY A 375 4.07 21.78 2.57
C GLY A 375 3.27 20.63 1.92
N ALA A 376 2.03 20.86 1.50
CA ALA A 376 1.30 19.89 0.68
C ALA A 376 1.64 20.01 -0.81
N ASN A 377 1.41 18.95 -1.58
CA ASN A 377 1.59 18.95 -3.04
C ASN A 377 0.76 20.06 -3.69
N MET A 378 1.31 20.72 -4.71
CA MET A 378 0.55 21.67 -5.53
C MET A 378 -0.60 20.92 -6.18
N VAL A 379 -1.69 21.60 -6.55
CA VAL A 379 -2.85 21.00 -7.22
C VAL A 379 -3.64 20.00 -6.34
N ALA A 380 -3.13 19.57 -5.19
CA ALA A 380 -3.82 18.58 -4.35
C ALA A 380 -5.20 19.08 -3.92
N LEU A 381 -6.17 18.18 -3.87
CA LEU A 381 -7.48 18.46 -3.30
C LEU A 381 -7.34 18.58 -1.78
N LEU A 382 -7.73 19.75 -1.26
CA LEU A 382 -7.80 20.06 0.15
C LEU A 382 -9.25 20.09 0.61
N ALA A 383 -9.45 19.85 1.90
CA ALA A 383 -10.69 20.15 2.59
C ALA A 383 -10.43 20.96 3.87
N ARG A 384 -11.48 21.63 4.36
CA ARG A 384 -11.56 22.17 5.71
C ARG A 384 -12.98 22.04 6.25
N ILE A 385 -13.12 22.08 7.57
CA ILE A 385 -14.42 22.00 8.26
C ILE A 385 -14.69 23.32 8.99
N GLY A 386 -15.66 24.07 8.51
CA GLY A 386 -15.97 25.40 9.01
C GLY A 386 -15.01 26.49 8.49
N ALA A 387 -15.41 27.76 8.69
CA ALA A 387 -14.71 28.91 8.11
C ALA A 387 -13.29 29.12 8.66
N GLU A 388 -13.07 28.73 9.93
CA GLU A 388 -11.79 28.83 10.64
C GLU A 388 -11.09 27.47 10.77
N GLY A 389 -11.62 26.43 10.12
CA GLY A 389 -11.05 25.08 10.18
C GLY A 389 -9.68 25.02 9.53
N THR A 390 -8.76 24.24 10.11
CA THR A 390 -7.43 24.04 9.54
C THR A 390 -7.54 23.20 8.26
N PRO A 391 -6.97 23.64 7.12
CA PRO A 391 -6.94 22.86 5.89
C PRO A 391 -6.21 21.53 6.05
N PHE A 392 -6.67 20.48 5.38
CA PHE A 392 -6.02 19.18 5.30
C PHE A 392 -6.11 18.60 3.89
N VAL A 393 -5.18 17.70 3.55
CA VAL A 393 -5.14 17.01 2.25
C VAL A 393 -6.20 15.91 2.20
N VAL A 394 -6.93 15.84 1.09
CA VAL A 394 -7.92 14.79 0.81
C VAL A 394 -7.41 13.80 -0.23
N GLY A 395 -6.80 14.30 -1.31
CA GLY A 395 -6.36 13.45 -2.41
C GLY A 395 -7.52 12.94 -3.27
N ALA A 396 -7.24 11.90 -4.07
CA ALA A 396 -8.23 11.24 -4.91
C ALA A 396 -9.27 10.47 -4.09
N TYR A 397 -8.92 10.06 -2.87
CA TYR A 397 -9.87 9.45 -1.96
C TYR A 397 -9.35 9.41 -0.53
N ALA A 398 -10.26 9.62 0.41
CA ALA A 398 -10.00 9.42 1.82
C ALA A 398 -11.32 9.25 2.57
N THR A 399 -11.27 8.54 3.70
CA THR A 399 -12.35 8.50 4.69
C THR A 399 -11.89 9.17 5.97
N PHE A 400 -12.72 10.05 6.49
CA PHE A 400 -12.43 10.86 7.67
C PHE A 400 -13.52 10.69 8.72
N VAL A 401 -13.12 10.82 9.98
CA VAL A 401 -14.04 11.02 11.10
C VAL A 401 -13.90 12.47 11.53
N SER A 402 -14.98 13.24 11.47
CA SER A 402 -14.93 14.65 11.84
C SER A 402 -14.71 14.79 13.35
N ALA A 403 -13.70 15.58 13.75
CA ALA A 403 -13.56 16.01 15.15
C ALA A 403 -14.30 17.33 15.43
N GLU A 404 -14.71 18.03 14.36
CA GLU A 404 -15.19 19.40 14.40
C GLU A 404 -16.63 19.48 13.88
N SER A 405 -17.31 20.59 14.19
CA SER A 405 -18.58 20.92 13.54
C SER A 405 -18.39 22.08 12.58
N GLY A 406 -18.91 21.95 11.37
CA GLY A 406 -18.78 23.00 10.36
C GLY A 406 -19.24 22.56 9.00
N MET A 407 -19.33 23.51 8.07
CA MET A 407 -19.52 23.20 6.66
C MET A 407 -18.25 22.54 6.12
N LEU A 408 -18.37 21.37 5.49
CA LEU A 408 -17.26 20.78 4.76
C LEU A 408 -17.07 21.55 3.46
N GLN A 409 -15.86 22.06 3.24
CA GLN A 409 -15.53 22.84 2.06
C GLN A 409 -14.27 22.27 1.41
N PHE A 410 -14.15 22.45 0.10
CA PHE A 410 -13.04 21.94 -0.70
C PHE A 410 -12.33 23.04 -1.46
N ARG A 411 -11.04 22.86 -1.71
CA ARG A 411 -10.23 23.79 -2.51
C ARG A 411 -9.03 23.07 -3.12
N VAL A 412 -8.54 23.56 -4.26
CA VAL A 412 -7.26 23.14 -4.85
C VAL A 412 -6.10 23.79 -4.08
N ASN A 413 -5.01 23.05 -3.85
CA ASN A 413 -3.80 23.62 -3.25
C ASN A 413 -3.01 24.44 -4.28
N GLU A 414 -3.24 25.74 -4.30
CA GLU A 414 -2.68 26.70 -5.27
C GLU A 414 -2.04 27.92 -4.58
N ASP A 415 -1.33 28.74 -5.37
CA ASP A 415 -0.68 29.96 -4.91
C ASP A 415 -1.69 31.11 -4.83
N THR A 416 -2.05 31.48 -3.60
CA THR A 416 -3.05 32.51 -3.29
C THR A 416 -2.74 33.91 -3.85
N ARG A 417 -1.54 34.15 -4.40
CA ARG A 417 -1.18 35.41 -5.06
C ARG A 417 -1.70 35.51 -6.49
N PHE A 418 -1.98 34.38 -7.14
CA PHE A 418 -2.32 34.29 -8.56
C PHE A 418 -3.64 33.54 -8.77
N LEU A 419 -4.70 33.98 -8.09
CA LEU A 419 -6.00 33.33 -8.16
C LEU A 419 -6.63 33.41 -9.56
N GLY A 420 -7.15 32.29 -10.04
CA GLY A 420 -8.20 32.25 -11.06
C GLY A 420 -7.71 32.05 -12.50
N ASP A 421 -6.43 31.76 -12.69
CA ASP A 421 -5.85 31.42 -14.00
C ASP A 421 -5.77 29.90 -14.25
N GLU A 422 -6.16 29.10 -13.27
CA GLU A 422 -6.18 27.65 -13.35
C GLU A 422 -7.31 27.15 -14.25
N THR A 423 -7.09 25.99 -14.88
CA THR A 423 -8.11 25.34 -15.73
C THR A 423 -8.36 23.91 -15.26
N GLY A 424 -9.51 23.36 -15.65
CA GLY A 424 -9.95 22.05 -15.18
C GLY A 424 -10.71 22.14 -13.86
N ALA A 425 -11.03 20.98 -13.31
CA ALA A 425 -11.80 20.84 -12.09
C ALA A 425 -11.61 19.44 -11.49
N PHE A 426 -11.88 19.32 -10.20
CA PHE A 426 -12.09 18.03 -9.56
C PHE A 426 -13.57 17.76 -9.37
N ASP A 427 -14.01 16.60 -9.83
CA ASP A 427 -15.35 16.11 -9.59
C ASP A 427 -15.33 15.21 -8.36
N ILE A 428 -16.06 15.62 -7.33
CA ILE A 428 -16.10 15.00 -6.02
C ILE A 428 -17.41 14.27 -5.85
N THR A 429 -17.33 13.02 -5.40
CA THR A 429 -18.42 12.27 -4.80
C THR A 429 -18.15 12.15 -3.30
N LEU A 430 -19.01 12.77 -2.51
CA LEU A 430 -18.97 12.76 -1.05
C LEU A 430 -20.07 11.85 -0.54
N ALA A 431 -19.71 10.86 0.29
CA ALA A 431 -20.66 10.06 1.05
C ALA A 431 -20.52 10.44 2.53
N VAL A 432 -21.60 10.90 3.16
CA VAL A 432 -21.60 11.29 4.58
C VAL A 432 -22.56 10.42 5.38
N PHE A 433 -22.08 9.97 6.53
CA PHE A 433 -22.74 9.07 7.46
C PHE A 433 -22.68 9.68 8.87
N GLY A 434 -23.84 9.98 9.45
CA GLY A 434 -23.95 10.49 10.81
C GLY A 434 -24.33 9.38 11.77
N ALA A 435 -23.54 9.19 12.83
CA ALA A 435 -23.98 8.39 13.96
C ALA A 435 -24.89 9.23 14.86
N THR A 436 -26.18 8.91 14.90
CA THR A 436 -26.99 9.19 16.09
C THR A 436 -27.47 7.86 16.67
N PRO A 437 -27.29 7.60 17.98
CA PRO A 437 -28.28 6.84 18.73
C PRO A 437 -29.65 7.52 18.65
#